data_AF-R0BJF6-F1
#
_entry.id   AF-R0BJF6-F1
#
_cell.length_a   1.000
_cell.length_b   1.000
_cell.length_c   1.000
_cell.angle_alpha   90.00
_cell.angle_beta   90.00
_cell.angle_gamma   90.00
#
_symmetry.space_group_name_H-M   'P 1'
#
loop_
_entity.id
_entity.type
_entity.pdbx_description
1 polymer ?
#
loop_
_entity_poly.entity_id
_entity_poly.type
_entity_poly.pdbx_seq_one_letter_code
_entity_poly.pdbx_strand_id
1 'polypeptide(L)'
;MANRLRNPKKDNQRLWYIYHGMKTRCLNSNCRRYKDYGGRGIKVCEEWLNGFDNFADWAKQNGYIDGLTIERKNVDGNYEPENCKWITLEQQARNKRETIRVVYGGEEKPLISWCEELGLSYDTMHDRIMKRKWTIEKAFETPSQQDNSLLGMCKKHNINPYTVHDRVHKFGWSLEEALNTPSLGRGANSKSYHPNQFGIATCAVCGKEFLRNSGKQIYCGDKCRGISKRTSYRRTGLVFDARRTTA
;
A
#
# COMPACT_ATOMS: atom_id res chain seq x y z
N MET A 1 24.88 52.16 0.33
CA MET A 1 25.70 50.95 0.14
C MET A 1 24.79 49.74 0.29
N ALA A 2 24.40 49.10 -0.82
CA ALA A 2 23.51 47.93 -0.78
C ALA A 2 24.35 46.67 -0.65
N ASN A 3 24.44 46.14 0.56
CA ASN A 3 25.17 44.92 0.86
C ASN A 3 24.38 43.73 0.26
N ARG A 4 24.74 43.31 -0.95
CA ARG A 4 24.15 42.11 -1.58
C ARG A 4 24.66 40.90 -0.80
N LEU A 5 23.85 40.36 0.11
CA LEU A 5 24.08 39.04 0.68
C LEU A 5 24.04 38.01 -0.47
N ARG A 6 25.24 37.68 -0.99
CA ARG A 6 25.43 36.83 -2.17
C ARG A 6 25.18 35.34 -1.90
N ASN A 7 24.91 34.97 -0.66
CA ASN A 7 24.55 33.61 -0.30
C ASN A 7 23.65 33.62 0.94
N PRO A 8 22.44 33.03 0.90
CA PRO A 8 21.65 32.81 2.11
C PRO A 8 22.46 31.94 3.07
N LYS A 9 22.30 32.16 4.38
CA LYS A 9 22.72 31.16 5.36
C LYS A 9 22.08 29.80 4.99
N LYS A 10 22.78 28.69 5.28
CA LYS A 10 22.43 27.32 4.84
C LYS A 10 20.98 26.93 5.19
N ASP A 11 20.45 27.44 6.28
CA ASP A 11 19.08 27.27 6.77
C ASP A 11 18.01 27.95 5.90
N ASN A 12 18.36 29.02 5.17
CA ASN A 12 17.43 29.81 4.36
C ASN A 12 17.53 29.52 2.85
N GLN A 13 18.38 28.58 2.44
CA GLN A 13 18.66 28.33 1.03
C GLN A 13 17.39 27.96 0.23
N ARG A 14 16.50 27.13 0.80
CA ARG A 14 15.24 26.76 0.15
C ARG A 14 14.27 27.93 0.05
N LEU A 15 14.10 28.71 1.11
CA LEU A 15 13.28 29.92 1.09
C LEU A 15 13.78 30.91 0.03
N TRP A 16 15.10 31.05 -0.12
CA TRP A 16 15.69 31.89 -1.16
C TRP A 16 15.26 31.44 -2.56
N TYR A 17 15.32 30.13 -2.86
CA TYR A 17 14.88 29.62 -4.16
C TYR A 17 13.38 29.84 -4.39
N ILE A 18 12.55 29.68 -3.35
CA ILE A 18 11.11 29.93 -3.41
C ILE A 18 10.83 31.41 -3.69
N TYR A 19 11.48 32.30 -2.94
CA TYR A 19 11.38 33.75 -3.10
C TYR A 19 11.78 34.22 -4.50
N HIS A 20 12.94 33.77 -4.99
CA HIS A 20 13.40 34.11 -6.33
C HIS A 20 12.53 33.48 -7.41
N GLY A 21 12.07 32.24 -7.24
CA GLY A 21 11.15 31.59 -8.16
C GLY A 21 9.78 32.29 -8.23
N MET A 22 9.28 32.80 -7.10
CA MET A 22 8.09 33.66 -7.05
C MET A 22 8.32 34.95 -7.86
N LYS A 23 9.39 35.70 -7.57
CA LYS A 23 9.72 36.94 -8.29
C LYS A 23 9.93 36.72 -9.79
N THR A 24 10.63 35.66 -10.18
CA THR A 24 10.84 35.33 -11.59
C THR A 24 9.53 35.07 -12.32
N ARG A 25 8.58 34.34 -11.71
CA ARG A 25 7.27 34.11 -12.33
C ARG A 25 6.45 35.39 -12.49
N CYS A 26 6.54 36.32 -11.55
CA CYS A 26 5.72 37.55 -11.55
C CYS A 26 6.35 38.74 -12.30
N LEU A 27 7.67 38.87 -12.31
CA LEU A 27 8.35 40.10 -12.75
C LEU A 27 9.22 39.93 -14.00
N ASN A 28 9.59 38.70 -14.36
CA ASN A 28 10.45 38.45 -15.50
C ASN A 28 9.63 37.99 -16.71
N SER A 29 9.38 38.88 -17.67
CA SER A 29 8.65 38.60 -18.91
C SER A 29 9.28 37.49 -19.77
N ASN A 30 10.58 37.24 -19.63
CA ASN A 30 11.28 36.15 -20.32
C ASN A 30 11.07 34.78 -19.64
N CYS A 31 10.47 34.73 -18.45
CA CYS A 31 10.14 33.47 -17.80
C CYS A 31 9.04 32.74 -18.59
N ARG A 32 9.24 31.45 -18.93
CA ARG A 32 8.21 30.62 -19.58
C ARG A 32 6.86 30.63 -18.86
N ARG A 33 6.89 30.77 -17.53
CA ARG A 33 5.70 30.82 -16.67
C ARG A 33 5.11 32.21 -16.54
N TYR A 34 5.76 33.27 -17.02
CA TYR A 34 5.28 34.65 -16.83
C TYR A 34 3.83 34.83 -17.29
N LYS A 35 3.47 34.27 -18.45
CA LYS A 35 2.10 34.27 -18.99
C LYS A 35 1.04 33.73 -18.01
N ASP A 36 1.42 32.80 -17.14
CA ASP A 36 0.52 32.16 -16.16
C ASP A 36 0.47 32.95 -14.82
N TYR A 37 1.33 33.97 -14.66
CA TYR A 37 1.52 34.75 -13.43
C TYR A 37 1.55 36.25 -13.74
N GLY A 38 2.74 36.85 -13.94
CA GLY A 38 2.88 38.29 -14.18
C GLY A 38 2.07 38.79 -15.38
N GLY A 39 1.97 37.98 -16.45
CA GLY A 39 1.14 38.26 -17.62
C GLY A 39 -0.37 38.30 -17.34
N ARG A 40 -0.82 37.73 -16.21
CA ARG A 40 -2.20 37.83 -15.70
C ARG A 40 -2.41 39.00 -14.75
N GLY A 41 -1.36 39.78 -14.47
CA GLY A 41 -1.39 40.86 -13.48
C GLY A 41 -1.11 40.42 -12.03
N ILE A 42 -0.69 39.17 -11.79
CA ILE A 42 -0.35 38.67 -10.45
C ILE A 42 0.98 39.28 -10.01
N LYS A 43 0.96 40.00 -8.89
CA LYS A 43 2.12 40.71 -8.32
C LYS A 43 2.62 40.04 -7.05
N VAL A 44 3.77 40.53 -6.57
CA VAL A 44 4.31 40.26 -5.24
C VAL A 44 4.14 41.54 -4.43
N CYS A 45 3.69 41.44 -3.17
CA CYS A 45 3.53 42.62 -2.32
C CYS A 45 4.85 43.39 -2.15
N GLU A 46 4.75 44.70 -1.94
CA GLU A 46 5.91 45.58 -1.85
C GLU A 46 6.85 45.19 -0.71
N GLU A 47 6.29 44.80 0.44
CA GLU A 47 7.05 44.34 1.61
C GLU A 47 8.02 43.21 1.26
N TRP A 48 7.56 42.19 0.54
CA TRP A 48 8.42 41.09 0.11
C TRP A 48 9.37 41.51 -1.02
N LEU A 49 8.99 42.48 -1.86
CA LEU A 49 9.91 43.01 -2.88
C LEU A 49 11.08 43.81 -2.28
N ASN A 50 10.84 44.47 -1.15
CA ASN A 50 11.83 45.30 -0.44
C ASN A 50 12.97 44.49 0.20
N GLY A 51 12.78 43.20 0.45
CA GLY A 51 13.87 42.36 0.98
C GLY A 51 13.51 40.88 1.10
N PHE A 52 14.51 40.02 0.91
CA PHE A 52 14.38 38.59 1.19
C PHE A 52 14.05 38.34 2.67
N ASP A 53 14.64 39.12 3.58
CA ASP A 53 14.47 38.93 5.02
C ASP A 53 13.00 39.10 5.45
N ASN A 54 12.28 40.10 4.90
CA ASN A 54 10.83 40.27 5.14
C ASN A 54 10.02 39.02 4.74
N PHE A 55 10.33 38.44 3.58
CA PHE A 55 9.68 37.20 3.13
C PHE A 55 10.05 36.01 4.02
N ALA A 56 11.32 35.89 4.40
CA ALA A 56 11.81 34.79 5.23
C ALA A 56 11.25 34.83 6.66
N ASP A 57 11.14 36.02 7.24
CA ASP A 57 10.56 36.25 8.56
C ASP A 57 9.06 35.93 8.55
N TRP A 58 8.31 36.43 7.55
CA TRP A 58 6.92 36.03 7.34
C TRP A 58 6.80 34.50 7.21
N ALA A 59 7.65 33.88 6.40
CA ALA A 59 7.61 32.44 6.17
C ALA A 59 7.73 31.66 7.49
N LYS A 60 8.75 31.98 8.30
CA LYS A 60 9.02 31.32 9.60
C LYS A 60 7.89 31.55 10.60
N GLN A 61 7.35 32.76 10.67
CA GLN A 61 6.24 33.10 11.56
C GLN A 61 4.92 32.44 11.15
N ASN A 62 4.76 32.12 9.86
CA ASN A 62 3.53 31.55 9.30
C ASN A 62 3.63 30.04 9.03
N GLY A 63 4.47 29.33 9.79
CA GLY A 63 4.50 27.87 9.81
C GLY A 63 5.29 27.22 8.68
N TYR A 64 6.23 27.93 8.07
CA TYR A 64 7.17 27.31 7.15
C TYR A 64 8.00 26.23 7.85
N ILE A 65 8.05 25.07 7.21
CA ILE A 65 8.92 23.94 7.55
C ILE A 65 9.61 23.53 6.25
N ASP A 66 10.88 23.10 6.34
CA ASP A 66 11.59 22.59 5.18
C ASP A 66 10.81 21.42 4.53
N GLY A 67 10.75 21.41 3.20
CA GLY A 67 9.89 20.48 2.46
C GLY A 67 8.54 21.07 2.01
N LEU A 68 8.05 22.14 2.64
CA LEU A 68 6.83 22.82 2.20
C LEU A 68 7.05 23.67 0.94
N THR A 69 5.93 24.08 0.34
CA THR A 69 5.83 24.93 -0.85
C THR A 69 4.85 26.06 -0.62
N ILE A 70 5.09 27.21 -1.24
CA ILE A 70 4.18 28.36 -1.16
C ILE A 70 3.03 28.19 -2.15
N GLU A 71 1.81 28.39 -1.65
CA GLU A 71 0.57 28.33 -2.42
C GLU A 71 -0.25 29.59 -2.20
N ARG A 72 -0.92 30.08 -3.25
CA ARG A 72 -1.91 31.15 -3.13
C ARG A 72 -3.30 30.55 -2.89
N LYS A 73 -3.99 30.99 -1.82
CA LYS A 73 -5.36 30.58 -1.45
C LYS A 73 -6.35 30.94 -2.54
N ASN A 74 -6.32 32.20 -2.98
CA ASN A 74 -6.95 32.67 -4.20
C ASN A 74 -5.91 32.62 -5.33
N VAL A 75 -6.14 31.74 -6.31
CA VAL A 75 -5.25 31.50 -7.47
C VAL A 75 -5.03 32.76 -8.30
N ASP A 76 -6.01 33.66 -8.30
CA ASP A 76 -6.03 34.91 -9.07
C ASP A 76 -5.54 36.12 -8.25
N GLY A 77 -5.33 35.94 -6.95
CA GLY A 77 -4.73 36.95 -6.07
C GLY A 77 -3.21 37.02 -6.14
N ASN A 78 -2.64 38.02 -5.47
CA ASN A 78 -1.21 38.29 -5.42
C ASN A 78 -0.44 37.36 -4.47
N TYR A 79 0.88 37.39 -4.56
CA TYR A 79 1.74 36.87 -3.51
C TYR A 79 1.86 37.90 -2.38
N GLU A 80 1.09 37.66 -1.31
CA GLU A 80 1.03 38.49 -0.12
C GLU A 80 0.69 37.63 1.12
N PRO A 81 1.00 38.08 2.34
CA PRO A 81 0.76 37.33 3.58
C PRO A 81 -0.64 36.72 3.71
N GLU A 82 -1.67 37.47 3.34
CA GLU A 82 -3.07 37.13 3.50
C GLU A 82 -3.49 36.05 2.50
N ASN A 83 -2.96 36.12 1.27
CA ASN A 83 -3.28 35.21 0.20
C ASN A 83 -2.36 33.99 0.13
N CYS A 84 -1.22 33.96 0.83
CA CYS A 84 -0.29 32.83 0.78
C CYS A 84 -0.47 31.88 1.96
N LYS A 85 -0.11 30.61 1.73
CA LYS A 85 0.02 29.59 2.76
C LYS A 85 1.11 28.59 2.39
N TRP A 86 1.64 27.89 3.39
CA TRP A 86 2.56 26.78 3.19
C TRP A 86 1.78 25.47 3.11
N ILE A 87 2.03 24.70 2.05
CA ILE A 87 1.42 23.38 1.83
C ILE A 87 2.48 22.36 1.43
N THR A 88 2.16 21.08 1.62
CA THR A 88 3.03 19.99 1.15
C THR A 88 2.98 19.90 -0.38
N LEU A 89 4.03 19.31 -0.97
CA LEU A 89 4.05 19.02 -2.41
C LEU A 89 2.87 18.16 -2.85
N GLU A 90 2.43 17.25 -1.98
CA GLU A 90 1.27 16.40 -2.20
C GLU A 90 -0.03 17.20 -2.25
N GLN A 91 -0.26 18.09 -1.29
CA GLN A 91 -1.40 19.01 -1.32
C GLN A 91 -1.37 19.90 -2.56
N GLN A 92 -0.20 20.40 -2.95
CA GLN A 92 -0.06 21.20 -4.17
C GLN A 92 -0.40 20.38 -5.42
N ALA A 93 0.00 19.12 -5.47
CA ALA A 93 -0.36 18.22 -6.57
C ALA A 93 -1.87 18.02 -6.67
N ARG A 94 -2.56 17.88 -5.53
CA ARG A 94 -4.04 17.76 -5.46
C ARG A 94 -4.77 19.04 -5.88
N ASN A 95 -4.13 20.21 -5.83
CA ASN A 95 -4.71 21.49 -6.24
C ASN A 95 -4.56 21.78 -7.74
N LYS A 96 -3.81 20.97 -8.49
CA LYS A 96 -3.60 21.21 -9.92
C LYS A 96 -4.92 21.12 -10.69
N ARG A 97 -5.07 21.94 -11.72
CA ARG A 97 -6.24 21.94 -12.62
C ARG A 97 -6.49 20.61 -13.33
N GLU A 98 -5.44 19.81 -13.52
CA GLU A 98 -5.51 18.49 -14.14
C GLU A 98 -5.97 17.38 -13.18
N THR A 99 -6.11 17.69 -11.88
CA THR A 99 -6.55 16.72 -10.88
C THR A 99 -8.00 16.33 -11.15
N ILE A 100 -8.26 15.03 -11.22
CA ILE A 100 -9.62 14.50 -11.38
C ILE A 100 -10.37 14.70 -10.06
N ARG A 101 -11.48 15.43 -10.11
CA ARG A 101 -12.37 15.66 -8.98
C ARG A 101 -13.70 14.96 -9.26
N VAL A 102 -14.24 14.31 -8.24
CA VAL A 102 -15.49 13.54 -8.36
C VAL A 102 -16.39 13.82 -7.18
N VAL A 103 -17.70 13.85 -7.45
CA VAL A 103 -18.75 13.96 -6.43
C VAL A 103 -19.16 12.56 -6.04
N TYR A 104 -19.15 12.28 -4.73
CA TYR A 104 -19.64 11.03 -4.17
C TYR A 104 -20.21 11.32 -2.77
N GLY A 105 -21.39 10.78 -2.45
CA GLY A 105 -22.05 11.03 -1.16
C GLY A 105 -22.40 12.50 -0.88
N GLY A 106 -22.56 13.33 -1.93
CA GLY A 106 -22.88 14.76 -1.80
C GLY A 106 -21.68 15.69 -1.59
N GLU A 107 -20.45 15.16 -1.56
CA GLU A 107 -19.22 15.95 -1.40
C GLU A 107 -18.32 15.83 -2.62
N GLU A 108 -17.65 16.92 -3.02
CA GLU A 108 -16.69 16.93 -4.12
C GLU A 108 -15.25 16.95 -3.61
N LYS A 109 -14.46 15.92 -3.97
CA LYS A 109 -13.04 15.81 -3.60
C LYS A 109 -12.18 15.34 -4.78
N PRO A 110 -10.86 15.54 -4.75
CA PRO A 110 -9.93 14.84 -5.61
C PRO A 110 -10.12 13.32 -5.53
N LEU A 111 -10.06 12.63 -6.67
CA LEU A 111 -10.23 11.18 -6.74
C LEU A 111 -9.28 10.43 -5.80
N ILE A 112 -8.04 10.91 -5.67
CA ILE A 112 -7.05 10.31 -4.75
C ILE A 112 -7.51 10.37 -3.29
N SER A 113 -8.15 11.46 -2.87
CA SER A 113 -8.66 11.58 -1.50
C SER A 113 -9.77 10.56 -1.24
N TRP A 114 -10.67 10.34 -2.21
CA TRP A 114 -11.67 9.27 -2.11
C TRP A 114 -11.06 7.89 -2.05
N CYS A 115 -10.00 7.65 -2.84
CA CYS A 115 -9.30 6.37 -2.84
C CYS A 115 -8.65 6.08 -1.48
N GLU A 116 -8.03 7.08 -0.85
CA GLU A 116 -7.46 6.98 0.49
C GLU A 116 -8.53 6.68 1.55
N GLU A 117 -9.64 7.41 1.52
CA GLU A 117 -10.73 7.30 2.49
C GLU A 117 -11.45 5.93 2.39
N LEU A 118 -11.65 5.43 1.17
CA LEU A 118 -12.35 4.18 0.91
C LEU A 118 -11.41 2.96 0.83
N GLY A 119 -10.09 3.16 0.95
CA GLY A 119 -9.10 2.09 0.80
C GLY A 119 -9.04 1.49 -0.62
N LEU A 120 -9.34 2.28 -1.65
CA LEU A 120 -9.39 1.86 -3.04
C LEU A 120 -8.08 2.18 -3.78
N SER A 121 -7.76 1.36 -4.80
CA SER A 121 -6.62 1.64 -5.68
C SER A 121 -6.95 2.78 -6.65
N TYR A 122 -6.15 3.86 -6.60
CA TYR A 122 -6.26 5.00 -7.51
C TYR A 122 -6.22 4.57 -8.98
N ASP A 123 -5.27 3.71 -9.37
CA ASP A 123 -5.14 3.27 -10.75
C ASP A 123 -6.37 2.51 -11.25
N THR A 124 -6.98 1.71 -10.36
CA THR A 124 -8.20 0.98 -10.67
C THR A 124 -9.37 1.94 -10.85
N MET A 125 -9.52 2.92 -9.94
CA MET A 125 -10.59 3.93 -10.05
C MET A 125 -10.40 4.81 -11.29
N HIS A 126 -9.17 5.24 -11.56
CA HIS A 126 -8.83 6.02 -12.74
C HIS A 126 -9.17 5.26 -14.03
N ASP A 127 -8.82 3.97 -14.15
CA ASP A 127 -9.19 3.14 -15.31
C ASP A 127 -10.71 3.04 -15.48
N ARG A 128 -11.43 2.77 -14.38
CA ARG A 128 -12.90 2.65 -14.38
C ARG A 128 -13.59 3.92 -14.84
N ILE A 129 -13.17 5.08 -14.31
CA ILE A 129 -13.78 6.37 -14.61
C ILE A 129 -13.34 6.87 -15.99
N MET A 130 -12.03 6.91 -16.24
CA MET A 130 -11.49 7.59 -17.43
C MET A 130 -11.53 6.74 -18.69
N LYS A 131 -11.26 5.43 -18.59
CA LYS A 131 -11.23 4.54 -19.76
C LYS A 131 -12.54 3.81 -19.96
N ARG A 132 -13.09 3.21 -18.90
CA ARG A 132 -14.32 2.40 -18.98
C ARG A 132 -15.60 3.23 -18.86
N LYS A 133 -15.49 4.51 -18.50
CA LYS A 133 -16.61 5.46 -18.40
C LYS A 133 -17.71 4.97 -17.45
N TRP A 134 -17.33 4.34 -16.34
CA TRP A 134 -18.29 3.95 -15.32
C TRP A 134 -18.80 5.17 -14.57
N THR A 135 -20.02 5.07 -14.03
CA THR A 135 -20.50 6.03 -13.04
C THR A 135 -19.64 5.96 -11.78
N ILE A 136 -19.63 7.03 -10.98
CA ILE A 136 -18.78 7.10 -9.79
C ILE A 136 -19.20 6.04 -8.77
N GLU A 137 -20.50 5.88 -8.57
CA GLU A 137 -21.10 4.89 -7.66
C GLU A 137 -20.65 3.48 -8.05
N LYS A 138 -20.85 3.12 -9.33
CA LYS A 138 -20.43 1.82 -9.86
C LYS A 138 -18.91 1.63 -9.73
N ALA A 139 -18.12 2.67 -10.00
CA ALA A 139 -16.67 2.61 -9.91
C ALA A 139 -16.19 2.33 -8.49
N PHE A 140 -16.83 2.92 -7.48
CA PHE A 140 -16.43 2.77 -6.08
C PHE A 140 -16.99 1.48 -5.44
N GLU A 141 -18.22 1.09 -5.78
CA GLU A 141 -18.92 -0.03 -5.14
C GLU A 141 -18.55 -1.40 -5.73
N THR A 142 -18.04 -1.45 -6.97
CA THR A 142 -17.65 -2.72 -7.58
C THR A 142 -16.31 -3.20 -7.00
N PRO A 143 -16.22 -4.38 -6.36
CA PRO A 143 -14.94 -4.91 -5.86
C PRO A 143 -13.91 -5.09 -6.97
N SER A 144 -12.62 -4.99 -6.64
CA SER A 144 -11.56 -5.22 -7.64
C SER A 144 -11.42 -6.73 -7.91
N GLN A 145 -10.92 -7.10 -9.10
CA GLN A 145 -10.58 -8.51 -9.34
C GLN A 145 -9.48 -9.02 -8.40
N GLN A 146 -8.66 -8.11 -7.85
CA GLN A 146 -7.64 -8.45 -6.88
C GLN A 146 -8.27 -8.91 -5.55
N ASP A 147 -9.39 -8.34 -5.15
CA ASP A 147 -10.17 -8.78 -3.97
C ASP A 147 -10.79 -10.17 -4.19
N ASN A 148 -11.23 -10.45 -5.43
CA ASN A 148 -11.76 -11.76 -5.83
C ASN A 148 -10.68 -12.79 -6.12
N SER A 149 -9.40 -12.40 -6.18
CA SER A 149 -8.31 -13.35 -6.35
C SER A 149 -8.16 -14.21 -5.10
N LEU A 150 -7.68 -15.46 -5.24
CA LEU A 150 -7.38 -16.32 -4.09
C LEU A 150 -6.49 -15.60 -3.08
N LEU A 151 -5.51 -14.83 -3.55
CA LEU A 151 -4.62 -14.06 -2.69
C LEU A 151 -5.35 -12.94 -1.93
N GLY A 152 -6.26 -12.22 -2.59
CA GLY A 152 -7.09 -11.19 -1.96
C GLY A 152 -8.01 -11.76 -0.90
N MET A 153 -8.72 -12.83 -1.24
CA MET A 153 -9.55 -13.59 -0.30
C MET A 153 -8.72 -14.09 0.90
N CYS A 154 -7.55 -14.68 0.65
CA CYS A 154 -6.68 -15.17 1.72
C CYS A 154 -6.20 -14.05 2.65
N LYS A 155 -5.85 -12.88 2.11
CA LYS A 155 -5.47 -11.70 2.92
C LYS A 155 -6.63 -11.24 3.81
N LYS A 156 -7.85 -11.15 3.27
CA LYS A 156 -9.06 -10.73 4.01
C LYS A 156 -9.37 -11.67 5.18
N HIS A 157 -9.18 -12.98 4.99
CA HIS A 157 -9.39 -13.98 6.02
C HIS A 157 -8.14 -14.26 6.89
N ASN A 158 -7.06 -13.47 6.70
CA ASN A 158 -5.78 -13.64 7.39
C ASN A 158 -5.24 -15.09 7.36
N ILE A 159 -5.34 -15.74 6.20
CA ILE A 159 -4.95 -17.12 5.98
C ILE A 159 -3.87 -17.23 4.90
N ASN A 160 -2.97 -18.20 5.03
CA ASN A 160 -1.95 -18.46 4.03
C ASN A 160 -2.59 -19.08 2.76
N PRO A 161 -2.33 -18.54 1.55
CA PRO A 161 -2.87 -19.10 0.31
C PRO A 161 -2.57 -20.58 0.06
N TYR A 162 -1.39 -21.06 0.48
CA TYR A 162 -1.04 -22.47 0.38
C TYR A 162 -1.93 -23.35 1.27
N THR A 163 -2.36 -22.84 2.43
CA THR A 163 -3.28 -23.55 3.32
C THR A 163 -4.65 -23.70 2.66
N VAL A 164 -5.16 -22.65 2.03
CA VAL A 164 -6.46 -22.69 1.32
C VAL A 164 -6.37 -23.61 0.10
N HIS A 165 -5.29 -23.53 -0.69
CA HIS A 165 -5.04 -24.41 -1.81
C HIS A 165 -5.04 -25.89 -1.39
N ASP A 166 -4.35 -26.22 -0.30
CA ASP A 166 -4.31 -27.59 0.21
C ASP A 166 -5.70 -28.06 0.69
N ARG A 167 -6.44 -27.22 1.42
CA ARG A 167 -7.82 -27.50 1.85
C ARG A 167 -8.74 -27.82 0.68
N VAL A 168 -8.71 -27.02 -0.37
CA VAL A 168 -9.57 -27.22 -1.54
C VAL A 168 -9.12 -28.43 -2.37
N HIS A 169 -7.84 -28.49 -2.77
CA HIS A 169 -7.40 -29.47 -3.77
C HIS A 169 -6.92 -30.80 -3.20
N LYS A 170 -6.36 -30.81 -1.98
CA LYS A 170 -5.89 -32.05 -1.34
C LYS A 170 -6.94 -32.65 -0.43
N PHE A 171 -7.79 -31.80 0.16
CA PHE A 171 -8.76 -32.22 1.18
C PHE A 171 -10.21 -32.03 0.74
N GLY A 172 -10.48 -31.49 -0.46
CA GLY A 172 -11.84 -31.41 -1.01
C GLY A 172 -12.78 -30.48 -0.23
N TRP A 173 -12.25 -29.56 0.57
CA TRP A 173 -13.06 -28.57 1.26
C TRP A 173 -13.67 -27.61 0.25
N SER A 174 -14.85 -27.07 0.59
CA SER A 174 -15.37 -25.92 -0.14
C SER A 174 -14.44 -24.72 0.03
N LEU A 175 -14.40 -23.82 -0.95
CA LEU A 175 -13.57 -22.61 -0.87
C LEU A 175 -13.96 -21.74 0.33
N GLU A 176 -15.26 -21.64 0.61
CA GLU A 176 -15.80 -20.88 1.74
C GLU A 176 -15.33 -21.45 3.08
N GLU A 177 -15.45 -22.76 3.27
CA GLU A 177 -14.96 -23.44 4.48
C GLU A 177 -13.43 -23.32 4.62
N ALA A 178 -12.71 -23.42 3.51
CA ALA A 178 -11.27 -23.32 3.47
C ALA A 178 -10.75 -21.94 3.87
N LEU A 179 -11.46 -20.87 3.52
CA LEU A 179 -11.13 -19.49 3.88
C LEU A 179 -11.51 -19.14 5.33
N ASN A 180 -12.66 -19.60 5.80
CA ASN A 180 -13.20 -19.21 7.11
C ASN A 180 -12.61 -19.97 8.29
N THR A 181 -12.00 -21.14 8.07
CA THR A 181 -11.42 -21.93 9.15
C THR A 181 -10.04 -21.39 9.56
N PRO A 182 -9.80 -20.96 10.81
CA PRO A 182 -8.51 -20.43 11.24
C PRO A 182 -7.36 -21.43 11.07
N SER A 183 -6.15 -20.94 10.76
CA SER A 183 -4.94 -21.78 10.77
C SER A 183 -4.31 -21.76 12.16
N LEU A 184 -4.08 -22.93 12.76
CA LEU A 184 -3.47 -23.09 14.09
C LEU A 184 -1.92 -23.02 14.07
N GLY A 185 -1.29 -22.35 13.10
CA GLY A 185 0.16 -22.14 13.07
C GLY A 185 0.79 -21.87 11.69
N ARG A 186 2.14 -21.81 11.64
CA ARG A 186 2.92 -21.70 10.39
C ARG A 186 3.10 -23.08 9.76
N GLY A 187 2.47 -23.27 8.61
CA GLY A 187 2.59 -24.47 7.78
C GLY A 187 1.50 -25.51 8.06
N ALA A 188 1.29 -26.37 7.06
CA ALA A 188 0.40 -27.54 7.04
C ALA A 188 0.67 -28.50 8.23
N ASN A 189 0.23 -28.14 9.44
CA ASN A 189 0.30 -29.02 10.60
C ASN A 189 -0.95 -29.91 10.60
N SER A 190 -0.78 -31.21 10.86
CA SER A 190 -1.87 -32.20 10.83
C SER A 190 -3.05 -31.89 11.78
N LYS A 191 -2.89 -30.88 12.66
CA LYS A 191 -3.87 -30.39 13.63
C LYS A 191 -4.79 -29.29 13.10
N SER A 192 -4.50 -28.71 11.93
CA SER A 192 -5.29 -27.65 11.29
C SER A 192 -6.34 -28.19 10.30
N TYR A 193 -6.53 -29.50 10.30
CA TYR A 193 -7.45 -30.25 9.42
C TYR A 193 -8.48 -31.00 10.26
N HIS A 194 -9.60 -31.36 9.63
CA HIS A 194 -10.65 -32.17 10.26
C HIS A 194 -10.05 -33.47 10.83
N PRO A 195 -10.17 -33.74 12.15
CA PRO A 195 -9.64 -34.96 12.78
C PRO A 195 -10.16 -36.23 12.11
N ASN A 196 -11.36 -36.16 11.57
CA ASN A 196 -12.11 -37.29 11.02
C ASN A 196 -11.63 -37.67 9.60
N GLN A 197 -10.80 -36.84 8.95
CA GLN A 197 -10.53 -36.95 7.52
C GLN A 197 -9.35 -37.87 7.18
N PHE A 198 -8.46 -38.11 8.15
CA PHE A 198 -7.23 -38.88 7.92
C PHE A 198 -7.31 -40.33 8.37
N GLY A 199 -8.37 -40.74 9.05
CA GLY A 199 -8.38 -42.02 9.74
C GLY A 199 -7.30 -42.07 10.84
N ILE A 200 -7.55 -42.89 11.84
CA ILE A 200 -6.62 -43.11 12.93
C ILE A 200 -5.73 -44.30 12.56
N ALA A 201 -4.42 -44.16 12.75
CA ALA A 201 -3.47 -45.26 12.66
C ALA A 201 -2.78 -45.45 14.01
N THR A 202 -2.36 -46.67 14.30
CA THR A 202 -1.61 -47.02 15.50
C THR A 202 -0.12 -47.16 15.18
N CYS A 203 0.73 -46.67 16.08
CA CYS A 203 2.18 -46.83 15.95
C CYS A 203 2.57 -48.30 16.15
N ALA A 204 3.19 -48.92 15.14
CA ALA A 204 3.65 -50.32 15.22
C ALA A 204 4.70 -50.59 16.32
N VAL A 205 5.31 -49.54 16.91
CA VAL A 205 6.32 -49.65 17.97
C VAL A 205 5.73 -49.40 19.36
N CYS A 206 4.89 -48.36 19.51
CA CYS A 206 4.42 -47.89 20.81
C CYS A 206 2.91 -48.05 21.03
N GLY A 207 2.15 -48.51 20.03
CA GLY A 207 0.69 -48.67 20.08
C GLY A 207 -0.14 -47.38 20.06
N LYS A 208 0.46 -46.20 20.26
CA LYS A 208 -0.29 -44.94 20.32
C LYS A 208 -0.95 -44.60 18.98
N GLU A 209 -2.20 -44.14 19.07
CA GLU A 209 -2.99 -43.63 17.96
C GLU A 209 -2.49 -42.27 17.46
N PHE A 210 -2.52 -42.06 16.14
CA PHE A 210 -2.19 -40.81 15.48
C PHE A 210 -2.99 -40.64 14.18
N LEU A 211 -3.17 -39.39 13.73
CA LEU A 211 -3.83 -39.06 12.45
C LEU A 211 -2.91 -39.41 11.27
N ARG A 212 -3.38 -40.16 10.26
CA ARG A 212 -2.57 -40.48 9.07
C ARG A 212 -2.34 -39.22 8.20
N ASN A 213 -1.13 -38.68 8.13
CA ASN A 213 -0.84 -37.60 7.17
C ASN A 213 -0.36 -38.19 5.82
N SER A 214 -0.84 -37.65 4.70
CA SER A 214 -0.70 -38.17 3.32
C SER A 214 0.74 -38.24 2.76
N GLY A 215 1.77 -37.93 3.55
CA GLY A 215 3.16 -38.01 3.09
C GLY A 215 4.23 -38.22 4.16
N LYS A 216 3.88 -38.40 5.45
CA LYS A 216 4.87 -38.64 6.51
C LYS A 216 4.29 -39.57 7.58
N GLN A 217 4.91 -40.74 7.74
CA GLN A 217 4.78 -41.57 8.93
C GLN A 217 5.25 -40.74 10.14
N ILE A 218 4.33 -40.38 11.03
CA ILE A 218 4.64 -39.68 12.28
C ILE A 218 4.87 -40.77 13.32
N TYR A 219 6.13 -41.04 13.65
CA TYR A 219 6.44 -41.92 14.76
C TYR A 219 6.28 -41.17 16.09
N CYS A 220 5.69 -41.82 17.10
CA CYS A 220 5.28 -41.22 18.36
C CYS A 220 6.51 -40.77 19.19
N GLY A 221 6.73 -39.45 19.30
CA GLY A 221 7.54 -38.80 20.35
C GLY A 221 8.90 -39.44 20.71
N ASP A 222 9.36 -39.15 21.93
CA ASP A 222 10.75 -39.33 22.38
C ASP A 222 11.29 -40.76 22.33
N LYS A 223 10.42 -41.78 22.34
CA LYS A 223 10.81 -43.19 22.18
C LYS A 223 11.07 -43.62 20.72
N CYS A 224 10.70 -42.80 19.74
CA CYS A 224 10.89 -43.08 18.32
C CYS A 224 11.94 -42.20 17.63
N ARG A 225 12.67 -41.37 18.39
CA ARG A 225 13.77 -40.54 17.87
C ARG A 225 14.97 -41.43 17.51
N GLY A 226 15.01 -41.91 16.27
CA GLY A 226 16.16 -42.68 15.78
C GLY A 226 16.05 -43.20 14.34
N ILE A 227 14.83 -43.29 13.80
CA ILE A 227 14.64 -43.77 12.43
C ILE A 227 14.66 -42.56 11.48
N SER A 228 15.86 -42.08 11.17
CA SER A 228 16.04 -41.16 10.04
C SER A 228 15.71 -41.90 8.73
N LYS A 229 15.04 -41.20 7.81
CA LYS A 229 14.53 -41.70 6.51
C LYS A 229 15.52 -42.54 5.67
N ARG A 230 16.83 -42.50 5.95
CA ARG A 230 17.87 -43.18 5.18
C ARG A 230 18.34 -44.52 5.76
N THR A 231 18.03 -44.82 7.01
CA THR A 231 18.70 -45.93 7.71
C THR A 231 17.86 -47.21 7.80
N SER A 232 16.55 -47.16 7.52
CA SER A 232 15.70 -48.36 7.66
C SER A 232 15.86 -49.36 6.53
N TYR A 233 16.20 -48.94 5.31
CA TYR A 233 16.31 -49.88 4.18
C TYR A 233 17.49 -50.85 4.29
N ARG A 234 18.58 -50.50 4.99
CA ARG A 234 19.81 -51.31 5.03
C ARG A 234 20.02 -52.16 6.28
N ARG A 235 19.25 -51.94 7.36
CA ARG A 235 19.54 -52.57 8.67
C ARG A 235 18.46 -53.50 9.22
N THR A 236 17.21 -53.41 8.78
CA THR A 236 16.12 -54.25 9.34
C THR A 236 15.82 -55.51 8.54
N GLY A 237 16.42 -55.69 7.35
CA GLY A 237 16.16 -56.88 6.53
C GLY A 237 14.69 -57.10 6.15
N LEU A 238 13.83 -56.10 6.34
CA LEU A 238 12.42 -56.17 5.96
C LEU A 238 12.33 -55.95 4.46
N VAL A 239 12.43 -57.05 3.72
CA VAL A 239 12.08 -57.13 2.31
C VAL A 239 10.63 -56.67 2.17
N PHE A 240 10.43 -55.60 1.40
CA PHE A 240 9.13 -55.26 0.86
C PHE A 240 8.82 -56.35 -0.19
N ASP A 241 8.15 -57.44 0.21
CA ASP A 241 7.58 -58.35 -0.78
C ASP A 241 6.27 -57.72 -1.28
N ALA A 242 6.38 -56.93 -2.33
CA ALA A 242 5.25 -56.37 -3.05
C ALA A 242 4.56 -57.39 -3.98
N ARG A 243 4.76 -58.71 -3.79
CA ARG A 243 4.08 -59.75 -4.57
C ARG A 243 3.59 -60.90 -3.69
N ARG A 244 2.43 -60.73 -3.04
CA ARG A 244 1.45 -61.81 -2.83
C ARG A 244 0.21 -61.30 -2.11
N THR A 245 -0.83 -61.04 -2.89
CA THR A 245 -2.20 -61.52 -2.62
C THR A 245 -2.99 -61.43 -3.92
N THR A 246 -2.77 -62.41 -4.78
CA THR A 246 -3.85 -63.02 -5.57
C THR A 246 -4.06 -64.41 -5.01
N ALA A 247 -5.10 -64.54 -4.18
CA ALA A 247 -5.95 -65.70 -3.94
C ALA A 247 -7.05 -65.22 -2.98
#